data_AF-A0A356FSN2-F1
#
_entry.id   AF-A0A356FSN2-F1
#
_cell.length_a   1.000
_cell.length_b   1.000
_cell.length_c   1.000
_cell.angle_alpha   90.00
_cell.angle_beta   90.00
_cell.angle_gamma   90.00
#
_symmetry.space_group_name_H-M   'P 1'
#
loop_
_entity.id
_entity.type
_entity.pdbx_description
1 polymer ?
#
loop_
_entity_poly.entity_id
_entity_poly.type
_entity_poly.pdbx_seq_one_letter_code
_entity_poly.pdbx_strand_id
1 'polypeptide(L)'
;MSYELTGTVKEILEEQTFASGFNKRAFVVTSEADKFPQEIQFECLKDKVELVNKLKKGDKVTVTFDINGREWNGKYFVNLAAWKIETGTNSSSNDDAPPPFDPADEILDEEPPF
;
A
#
# COMPACT_ATOMS: atom_id res chain seq x y z
N MET A 1 -21.38 8.64 -1.94
CA MET A 1 -21.07 9.08 -0.56
C MET A 1 -19.77 8.39 -0.24
N SER A 2 -18.73 9.16 0.10
CA SER A 2 -17.42 8.61 0.38
C SER A 2 -17.28 8.24 1.85
N TYR A 3 -16.51 7.20 2.10
CA TYR A 3 -16.17 6.66 3.41
C TYR A 3 -14.65 6.56 3.52
N GLU A 4 -14.17 6.44 4.75
CA GLU A 4 -12.75 6.32 5.04
C GLU A 4 -12.50 5.16 6.00
N LEU A 5 -11.40 4.45 5.77
CA LEU A 5 -10.93 3.40 6.67
C LEU A 5 -9.41 3.44 6.80
N THR A 6 -8.93 3.46 8.04
CA THR A 6 -7.51 3.32 8.36
C THR A 6 -7.21 1.89 8.78
N GLY A 7 -6.08 1.38 8.30
CA GLY A 7 -5.68 0.00 8.58
C GLY A 7 -4.31 -0.34 8.06
N THR A 8 -3.97 -1.63 8.14
CA THR A 8 -2.72 -2.17 7.60
C THR A 8 -3.00 -3.07 6.40
N VAL A 9 -2.25 -2.90 5.30
CA VAL A 9 -2.36 -3.75 4.12
C VAL A 9 -1.96 -5.18 4.48
N LYS A 10 -2.92 -6.11 4.43
CA LYS A 10 -2.68 -7.54 4.67
C LYS A 10 -2.25 -8.24 3.39
N GLU A 11 -2.95 -7.99 2.30
CA GLU A 11 -2.76 -8.72 1.05
C GLU A 11 -3.05 -7.85 -0.17
N ILE A 12 -2.30 -8.08 -1.25
CA ILE A 12 -2.51 -7.44 -2.55
C ILE A 12 -2.73 -8.58 -3.53
N LEU A 13 -3.89 -8.57 -4.20
CA LEU A 13 -4.25 -9.60 -5.16
C LEU A 13 -3.69 -9.26 -6.55
N GLU A 14 -3.67 -10.27 -7.41
CA GLU A 14 -3.28 -10.11 -8.81
C GLU A 14 -4.24 -9.18 -9.55
N GLU A 15 -3.69 -8.40 -10.48
CA GLU A 15 -4.47 -7.56 -11.36
C GLU A 15 -5.30 -8.42 -12.33
N GLN A 16 -6.57 -8.08 -12.47
CA GLN A 16 -7.49 -8.74 -13.40
C GLN A 16 -7.79 -7.82 -14.56
N THR A 17 -7.44 -8.27 -15.77
CA THR A 17 -7.72 -7.58 -17.04
C THR A 17 -8.87 -8.24 -17.77
N PHE A 18 -9.76 -7.42 -18.35
CA PHE A 18 -10.92 -7.88 -19.09
C PHE A 18 -10.81 -7.46 -20.57
N ALA A 19 -11.45 -8.21 -21.46
CA ALA A 19 -11.41 -7.98 -22.91
C ALA A 19 -11.88 -6.58 -23.35
N SER A 20 -12.63 -5.87 -22.50
CA SER A 20 -13.06 -4.49 -22.73
C SER A 20 -11.97 -3.43 -22.53
N GLY A 21 -10.74 -3.83 -22.16
CA GLY A 21 -9.69 -2.91 -21.74
C GLY A 21 -9.88 -2.39 -20.30
N PHE A 22 -10.87 -2.92 -19.58
CA PHE A 22 -11.05 -2.65 -18.16
C PHE A 22 -10.07 -3.51 -17.35
N ASN A 23 -9.44 -2.91 -16.35
CA ASN A 23 -8.65 -3.62 -15.36
C ASN A 23 -9.13 -3.25 -13.96
N LYS A 24 -8.97 -4.21 -13.05
CA LYS A 24 -9.19 -4.00 -11.63
C LYS A 24 -8.12 -4.69 -10.82
N ARG A 25 -7.83 -4.15 -9.66
CA ARG A 25 -6.92 -4.77 -8.68
C ARG A 25 -7.51 -4.66 -7.30
N ALA A 26 -7.48 -5.77 -6.57
CA ALA A 26 -8.03 -5.86 -5.24
C ALA A 26 -6.91 -5.95 -4.19
N PHE A 27 -7.19 -5.47 -3.00
CA PHE A 27 -6.30 -5.58 -1.85
C PHE A 27 -7.12 -5.67 -0.56
N VAL A 28 -6.53 -6.25 0.48
CA VAL A 28 -7.17 -6.46 1.78
C VAL A 28 -6.46 -5.62 2.82
N VAL A 29 -7.24 -4.89 3.61
CA VAL A 29 -6.77 -4.09 4.74
C VAL A 29 -7.36 -4.64 6.02
N THR A 30 -6.51 -4.84 7.03
CA THR A 30 -6.94 -5.12 8.39
C THR A 30 -7.24 -3.80 9.09
N SER A 31 -8.47 -3.60 9.55
CA SER A 31 -8.87 -2.35 10.22
C SER A 31 -8.17 -2.15 11.57
N GLU A 32 -7.81 -0.91 11.89
CA GLU A 32 -7.25 -0.50 13.20
C GLU A 32 -8.34 -0.35 14.28
N ALA A 33 -9.24 -1.34 14.41
CA ALA A 33 -10.27 -1.33 15.46
C ALA A 33 -9.75 -2.00 16.74
N ASP A 34 -9.76 -1.27 17.87
CA ASP A 34 -9.16 -1.70 19.16
C ASP A 34 -9.65 -3.04 19.72
N LYS A 35 -10.81 -3.54 19.29
CA LYS A 35 -11.40 -4.77 19.84
C LYS A 35 -11.63 -5.89 18.83
N PHE A 36 -11.87 -5.58 17.55
CA PHE A 36 -12.24 -6.58 16.54
C PHE A 36 -11.74 -6.16 15.15
N PRO A 37 -10.45 -6.34 14.85
CA PRO A 37 -9.92 -6.06 13.52
C PRO A 37 -10.68 -6.89 12.48
N GLN A 38 -11.10 -6.22 11.41
CA GLN A 38 -11.79 -6.84 10.28
C GLN A 38 -10.88 -6.80 9.07
N GLU A 39 -10.93 -7.86 8.27
CA GLU A 39 -10.22 -7.94 7.00
C GLU A 39 -11.16 -7.52 5.89
N ILE A 40 -10.90 -6.34 5.33
CA ILE A 40 -11.81 -5.68 4.41
C ILE A 40 -11.14 -5.59 3.05
N GLN A 41 -11.79 -6.18 2.05
CA GLN A 41 -11.32 -6.13 0.67
C GLN A 41 -11.82 -4.86 -0.01
N PHE A 42 -10.90 -4.15 -0.66
CA PHE A 42 -11.15 -3.01 -1.52
C PHE A 42 -10.78 -3.34 -2.96
N GLU A 43 -11.41 -2.65 -3.91
CA GLU A 43 -11.08 -2.74 -5.32
C GLU A 43 -10.75 -1.35 -5.88
N CYS A 44 -9.69 -1.27 -6.67
CA CYS A 44 -9.40 -0.12 -7.52
C CYS A 44 -9.68 -0.49 -8.98
N LEU A 45 -10.20 0.48 -9.74
CA LEU A 45 -10.60 0.30 -11.14
C LEU A 45 -9.78 1.22 -12.05
N LYS A 46 -9.49 0.78 -13.27
CA LYS A 46 -8.86 1.60 -14.33
C LYS A 46 -7.57 2.28 -13.85
N ASP A 47 -7.51 3.61 -13.94
CA ASP A 47 -6.39 4.44 -13.57
C ASP A 47 -6.02 4.34 -12.08
N LYS A 48 -6.96 3.93 -11.21
CA LYS A 48 -6.72 3.77 -9.78
C LYS A 48 -5.98 2.48 -9.45
N VAL A 49 -5.85 1.53 -10.36
CA VAL A 49 -5.07 0.30 -10.14
C VAL A 49 -3.62 0.64 -9.79
N GLU A 50 -3.06 1.70 -10.38
CA GLU A 50 -1.71 2.17 -10.09
C GLU A 50 -1.50 2.62 -8.63
N LEU A 51 -2.58 2.99 -7.91
CA LEU A 51 -2.49 3.26 -6.47
C LEU A 51 -2.14 1.99 -5.69
N VAL A 52 -2.72 0.86 -6.09
CA VAL A 52 -2.48 -0.45 -5.44
C VAL A 52 -1.08 -0.97 -5.77
N ASN A 53 -0.56 -0.69 -6.97
CA ASN A 53 0.78 -1.08 -7.40
C ASN A 53 1.89 -0.49 -6.50
N LYS A 54 1.62 0.64 -5.85
CA LYS A 54 2.55 1.32 -4.94
C LYS A 54 2.52 0.78 -3.51
N LEU A 55 1.53 -0.05 -3.17
CA LEU A 55 1.37 -0.60 -1.84
C LEU A 55 2.26 -1.82 -1.61
N LYS A 56 2.63 -2.04 -0.35
CA LYS A 56 3.29 -3.24 0.14
C LYS A 56 2.51 -3.84 1.29
N LYS A 57 2.62 -5.16 1.47
CA LYS A 57 2.07 -5.83 2.65
C LYS A 57 2.73 -5.23 3.90
N GLY A 58 1.94 -4.90 4.92
CA GLY A 58 2.38 -4.23 6.14
C GLY A 58 2.28 -2.71 6.12
N ASP A 59 1.98 -2.07 4.98
CA ASP A 59 1.83 -0.62 4.92
C ASP A 59 0.61 -0.17 5.72
N LYS A 60 0.79 0.87 6.53
CA LYS A 60 -0.34 1.59 7.14
C LYS A 60 -0.95 2.53 6.11
N VAL A 61 -2.25 2.38 5.88
CA VAL A 61 -2.98 3.11 4.86
C VAL A 61 -4.27 3.70 5.40
N THR A 62 -4.61 4.87 4.89
CA THR A 62 -5.95 5.45 4.94
C THR A 62 -6.58 5.30 3.55
N VAL A 63 -7.67 4.55 3.46
CA VAL A 63 -8.37 4.27 2.21
C VAL A 63 -9.66 5.09 2.18
N THR A 64 -9.80 5.96 1.17
CA THR A 64 -11.08 6.61 0.87
C THR A 64 -11.78 5.88 -0.27
N PHE A 65 -13.04 5.53 -0.06
CA PHE A 65 -13.79 4.66 -0.97
C PHE A 65 -15.27 5.01 -1.04
N ASP A 66 -15.91 4.55 -2.10
CA ASP A 66 -17.37 4.54 -2.22
C ASP A 66 -17.92 3.11 -2.07
N ILE A 67 -19.14 3.00 -1.56
CA ILE A 67 -19.86 1.72 -1.46
C ILE A 67 -20.77 1.58 -2.67
N ASN A 68 -20.49 0.60 -3.52
CA ASN A 68 -21.28 0.30 -4.70
C ASN A 68 -22.04 -1.01 -4.53
N GLY A 69 -23.37 -0.91 -4.43
CA GLY A 69 -24.26 -2.07 -4.46
C GLY A 69 -24.64 -2.43 -5.89
N ARG A 70 -24.61 -3.72 -6.21
CA ARG A 70 -25.21 -4.25 -7.45
C ARG A 70 -26.05 -5.47 -7.14
N GLU A 71 -27.17 -5.60 -7.83
CA GLU A 71 -27.98 -6.80 -7.83
C GLU A 71 -27.66 -7.59 -9.10
N TRP A 72 -27.43 -8.89 -8.94
CA TRP A 72 -27.25 -9.81 -10.05
C TRP A 72 -27.92 -11.13 -9.74
N ASN A 73 -28.94 -11.46 -10.53
CA ASN A 73 -29.70 -12.69 -10.45
C ASN A 73 -30.29 -12.94 -9.04
N GLY A 74 -30.91 -11.90 -8.47
CA GLY A 74 -31.50 -11.90 -7.14
C GLY A 74 -30.50 -11.87 -5.97
N LYS A 75 -29.19 -11.80 -6.27
CA LYS A 75 -28.13 -11.70 -5.26
C LYS A 75 -27.56 -10.29 -5.22
N TYR A 76 -27.38 -9.77 -4.02
CA TYR A 76 -26.81 -8.44 -3.79
C TYR A 76 -25.32 -8.56 -3.50
N PHE A 77 -24.53 -7.80 -4.24
CA PHE A 77 -23.08 -7.73 -4.09
C PHE A 77 -22.71 -6.30 -3.74
N VAL A 78 -21.82 -6.16 -2.77
CA VAL A 78 -21.23 -4.87 -2.39
C VAL A 78 -19.79 -4.86 -2.86
N ASN A 79 -19.40 -3.76 -3.50
CA ASN A 79 -18.03 -3.47 -3.83
C ASN A 79 -17.57 -2.19 -3.12
N LEU A 80 -16.39 -2.24 -2.52
CA LEU A 80 -15.77 -1.07 -1.89
C LEU A 80 -14.75 -0.50 -2.88
N ALA A 81 -15.19 0.50 -3.63
CA ALA A 81 -14.39 1.11 -4.70
C ALA A 81 -13.46 2.17 -4.11
N ALA A 82 -12.19 1.80 -3.93
CA ALA A 82 -11.15 2.70 -3.45
C ALA A 82 -10.68 3.61 -4.58
N TRP A 83 -10.70 4.92 -4.33
CA TRP A 83 -10.28 5.93 -5.30
C TRP A 83 -9.17 6.86 -4.79
N LYS A 84 -8.89 6.80 -3.48
CA LYS A 84 -7.73 7.45 -2.83
C LYS A 84 -7.15 6.52 -1.78
N ILE A 85 -5.83 6.41 -1.77
CA ILE A 85 -5.08 5.64 -0.78
C ILE A 85 -3.91 6.49 -0.32
N GLU A 86 -3.84 6.76 0.98
CA GLU A 86 -2.76 7.51 1.60
C GLU A 86 -1.94 6.55 2.45
N THR A 87 -0.68 6.34 2.09
CA THR A 87 0.27 5.57 2.90
C THR A 87 0.84 6.46 4.00
N GLY A 88 0.75 6.05 5.26
CA GLY A 88 1.46 6.74 6.34
C GLY A 88 2.95 6.76 6.04
N THR A 89 3.55 7.95 6.02
CA THR A 89 4.90 8.26 5.52
C THR A 89 5.95 7.20 5.85
N ASN A 90 6.12 6.23 4.95
CA ASN A 90 7.43 5.73 4.58
C ASN A 90 7.71 6.30 3.20
N SER A 91 8.01 7.60 3.16
CA SER A 91 8.86 8.13 2.12
C SER A 91 10.13 7.29 2.15
N SER A 92 10.18 6.25 1.33
CA SER A 92 11.43 5.64 0.93
C SER A 92 12.09 6.64 -0.01
N SER A 93 12.67 7.68 0.58
CA SER A 93 13.80 8.38 0.00
C SER A 93 14.96 7.37 -0.03
N ASN A 94 14.95 6.48 -1.03
CA ASN A 94 16.10 5.64 -1.33
C ASN A 94 17.07 6.43 -2.21
N ASP A 95 17.67 7.47 -1.63
CA ASP A 95 18.88 8.13 -2.14
C ASP A 95 19.71 8.62 -0.94
N ASP A 96 19.97 7.72 0.00
CA ASP A 96 21.11 7.84 0.91
C ASP A 96 21.92 6.54 0.79
N ALA A 97 22.64 6.44 -0.34
CA ALA A 97 23.77 5.54 -0.41
C ALA A 97 24.86 6.12 0.50
N PRO A 98 25.34 5.39 1.51
CA PRO A 98 26.49 5.86 2.28
C PRO A 98 27.68 6.03 1.32
N PRO A 99 28.50 7.07 1.49
CA PRO A 99 29.68 7.27 0.65
C PRO A 99 30.57 6.01 0.72
N PRO A 100 31.23 5.65 -0.40
CA PRO A 100 32.14 4.51 -0.43
C PRO A 100 33.24 4.68 0.62
N PHE A 101 33.47 3.63 1.40
CA PHE A 101 34.56 3.54 2.36
C PHE A 101 35.90 3.64 1.62
N ASP A 102 36.66 4.70 1.85
CA ASP A 102 38.00 4.89 1.28
C ASP A 102 39.04 4.34 2.27
N PRO A 103 39.73 3.21 1.96
CA PRO A 103 40.70 2.60 2.88
C PRO A 103 41.99 3.42 3.06
N ALA A 104 42.07 4.62 2.49
CA ALA A 104 43.21 5.53 2.63
C ALA A 104 43.22 6.32 3.95
N ASP A 105 42.11 6.38 4.70
CA ASP A 105 42.00 7.11 5.97
C ASP A 105 42.47 6.29 7.21
N GLU A 106 42.91 5.04 7.03
CA GLU A 106 43.35 4.15 8.14
C GLU A 106 44.88 3.97 8.21
N ILE A 107 45.66 4.97 7.79
CA ILE A 107 47.13 4.90 7.90
C ILE A 107 47.69 6.26 8.34
N LEU A 108 48.40 6.22 9.49
CA LEU A 108 49.24 7.26 10.13
C LEU A 108 48.57 8.15 11.18
N ASP A 109 48.26 7.57 12.34
CA ASP A 109 48.62 8.21 13.61
C ASP A 109 49.52 7.23 14.38
N GLU A 110 50.74 7.12 13.87
CA GLU A 110 51.86 6.43 14.49
C GLU A 110 52.28 7.19 15.76
N GLU A 111 52.34 6.42 16.84
CA GLU A 111 52.61 6.71 18.25
C GLU A 111 53.61 7.84 18.57
N PRO A 112 53.34 8.63 19.63
CA PRO A 112 54.33 8.71 20.73
C PRO A 112 53.68 8.90 22.12
N PRO A 113 54.42 8.91 23.26
CA PRO A 113 55.75 8.37 23.59
C PRO A 113 55.78 7.52 24.89
N PHE A 114 56.78 6.66 25.06
CA PHE A 114 57.48 6.43 26.34
C PHE A 114 58.95 6.09 26.12
#